data_AF-A0A2G1YL93-F1
#
_entry.id   AF-A0A2G1YL93-F1
#
_cell.length_a   1.000
_cell.length_b   1.000
_cell.length_c   1.000
_cell.angle_alpha   90.00
_cell.angle_beta   90.00
_cell.angle_gamma   90.00
#
_symmetry.space_group_name_H-M   'P 1'
#
loop_
_entity.id
_entity.type
_entity.pdbx_description
1 polymer ?
#
loop_
_entity_poly.entity_id
_entity_poly.type
_entity_poly.pdbx_seq_one_letter_code
_entity_poly.pdbx_strand_id
1 'polypeptide(L)'
;MVNPWTDAITPSIRDGYIALVDDRGIRAVADGFAFTNEVRLDAAEEWLYVAETTGKCVTRLRIGADGSLSDREVYGPSNLGRGVIDGICFDAFGNLWATMIFADRLVAITPDGDCLELAEFGNPQATDRF
;
A
#
# COMPACT_ATOMS: atom_id res chain seq x y z
N MET A 1 16.28 6.41 8.59
CA MET A 1 16.64 6.33 7.16
C MET A 1 17.83 5.42 7.01
N VAL A 2 17.56 4.23 6.46
CA VAL A 2 18.58 3.22 6.13
C VAL A 2 19.13 3.48 4.72
N ASN A 3 20.44 3.31 4.55
CA ASN A 3 21.15 3.53 3.28
C ASN A 3 22.31 2.50 3.18
N PRO A 4 22.35 1.62 2.17
CA PRO A 4 21.52 1.60 0.96
C PRO A 4 20.05 1.25 1.21
N TRP A 5 19.16 1.71 0.32
CA TRP A 5 17.71 1.48 0.42
C TRP A 5 17.33 0.00 0.43
N THR A 6 18.19 -0.87 -0.12
CA THR A 6 18.00 -2.33 -0.15
C THR A 6 17.90 -2.92 1.26
N ASP A 7 18.59 -2.33 2.23
CA ASP A 7 18.55 -2.78 3.62
C ASP A 7 17.23 -2.41 4.30
N ALA A 8 16.45 -1.50 3.70
CA ALA A 8 15.10 -1.15 4.16
C ALA A 8 14.03 -2.15 3.68
N ILE A 9 14.35 -3.09 2.77
CA ILE A 9 13.44 -4.14 2.30
C ILE A 9 13.32 -5.24 3.38
N THR A 10 12.72 -4.90 4.51
CA THR A 10 12.50 -5.78 5.65
C THR A 10 11.20 -5.39 6.36
N PRO A 11 10.46 -6.34 6.94
CA PRO A 11 9.26 -6.03 7.73
C PRO A 11 9.58 -5.31 9.05
N SER A 12 10.86 -5.25 9.45
CA SER A 12 11.29 -4.65 10.73
C SER A 12 11.46 -3.12 10.69
N ILE A 13 11.46 -2.51 9.49
CA ILE A 13 11.66 -1.07 9.31
C ILE A 13 10.34 -0.42 8.91
N ARG A 14 10.00 0.68 9.60
CA ARG A 14 8.81 1.49 9.33
C ARG A 14 9.15 2.98 9.35
N ASP A 15 10.09 3.40 8.50
CA ASP A 15 10.53 4.79 8.38
C ASP A 15 10.07 5.48 7.08
N GLY A 16 9.16 4.84 6.34
CA GLY A 16 8.50 5.42 5.17
C GLY A 16 7.54 6.54 5.55
N TYR A 17 7.34 7.50 4.65
CA TYR A 17 6.52 8.68 4.85
C TYR A 17 5.82 9.12 3.56
N ILE A 18 4.73 9.88 3.72
CA ILE A 18 4.01 10.56 2.63
C ILE A 18 4.44 12.02 2.61
N ALA A 19 4.88 12.48 1.43
CA ALA A 19 5.18 13.88 1.19
C ALA A 19 4.05 14.55 0.41
N LEU A 20 3.63 15.72 0.87
CA LEU A 20 2.72 16.61 0.15
C LEU A 20 3.52 17.78 -0.43
N VAL A 21 3.28 18.06 -1.71
CA VAL A 21 3.83 19.21 -2.43
C VAL A 21 2.65 20.10 -2.83
N ASP A 22 2.60 21.30 -2.26
CA ASP A 22 1.61 22.35 -2.59
C ASP A 22 2.28 23.73 -2.57
N ASP A 23 1.48 24.81 -2.61
CA ASP A 23 1.98 26.20 -2.58
C ASP A 23 2.80 26.56 -1.33
N ARG A 24 2.74 25.73 -0.26
CA ARG A 24 3.55 25.89 0.96
C ARG A 24 4.89 25.16 0.88
N GLY A 25 5.17 24.49 -0.23
CA GLY A 25 6.36 23.66 -0.45
C GLY A 25 6.16 22.20 -0.07
N ILE A 26 7.26 21.45 -0.09
CA ILE A 26 7.27 20.02 0.25
C ILE A 26 7.30 19.81 1.77
N ARG A 27 6.44 18.93 2.29
CA ARG A 27 6.44 18.52 3.70
C ARG A 27 6.01 17.07 3.87
N ALA A 28 6.54 16.38 4.87
CA ALA A 28 5.98 15.11 5.30
C ALA A 28 4.64 15.37 6.02
N VAL A 29 3.60 14.61 5.65
CA VAL A 29 2.24 14.72 6.23
C VAL A 29 1.80 13.45 6.97
N ALA A 30 2.56 12.37 6.83
CA ALA A 30 2.43 11.14 7.60
C ALA A 30 3.74 10.33 7.51
N ASP A 31 4.08 9.57 8.55
CA ASP A 31 5.26 8.68 8.58
C ASP A 31 4.92 7.30 9.18
N GLY A 32 5.91 6.43 9.44
CA GLY A 32 5.66 5.14 10.10
C GLY A 32 5.17 4.02 9.17
N PHE A 33 5.36 4.15 7.86
CA PHE A 33 4.98 3.14 6.87
C PHE A 33 6.10 2.12 6.61
N ALA A 34 5.73 0.87 6.37
CA ALA A 34 6.64 -0.21 6.02
C ALA A 34 6.93 -0.22 4.50
N PHE A 35 8.05 0.37 4.11
CA PHE A 35 8.54 0.41 2.73
C PHE A 35 7.46 0.88 1.73
N THR A 36 7.08 2.15 1.82
CA THR A 36 6.01 2.75 1.02
C THR A 36 6.33 2.70 -0.47
N ASN A 37 5.37 2.28 -1.30
CA ASN A 37 5.54 2.20 -2.76
C ASN A 37 4.54 3.11 -3.50
N GLU A 38 3.36 2.62 -3.88
CA GLU A 38 2.34 3.46 -4.52
C GLU A 38 1.35 4.08 -3.51
N VAL A 39 0.79 5.24 -3.89
CA VAL A 39 -0.36 5.84 -3.22
C VAL A 39 -1.48 6.13 -4.22
N ARG A 40 -2.73 6.11 -3.74
CA ARG A 40 -3.92 6.35 -4.58
C ARG A 40 -5.01 7.09 -3.81
N LEU A 41 -5.66 8.05 -4.46
CA LEU A 41 -6.88 8.69 -3.93
C LEU A 41 -8.11 7.86 -4.29
N ASP A 42 -9.13 7.88 -3.43
CA ASP A 42 -10.46 7.49 -3.87
C ASP A 42 -11.07 8.53 -4.82
N ALA A 43 -12.19 8.18 -5.46
CA ALA A 43 -12.84 9.05 -6.44
C ALA A 43 -13.34 10.39 -5.87
N ALA A 44 -13.59 10.45 -4.56
CA ALA A 44 -14.03 11.66 -3.87
C ALA A 44 -12.85 12.46 -3.26
N GLU A 45 -11.62 11.97 -3.41
CA GLU A 45 -10.40 12.55 -2.82
C GLU A 45 -10.49 12.76 -1.30
N GLU A 46 -11.26 11.91 -0.63
CA GLU A 46 -11.44 11.97 0.81
C GLU A 46 -10.48 11.05 1.56
N TRP A 47 -9.97 10.02 0.88
CA TRP A 47 -9.06 9.02 1.44
C TRP A 47 -7.82 8.83 0.57
N LEU A 48 -6.66 8.76 1.21
CA LEU A 48 -5.41 8.34 0.60
C LEU A 48 -5.12 6.89 0.99
N TYR A 49 -4.93 6.02 0.00
CA TYR A 49 -4.54 4.63 0.13
C TYR A 49 -3.04 4.51 -0.14
N VAL A 50 -2.36 3.71 0.66
CA VAL A 50 -0.90 3.58 0.68
C VAL A 50 -0.54 2.10 0.68
N ALA A 51 0.19 1.66 -0.35
CA ALA A 51 0.77 0.33 -0.40
C ALA A 51 2.01 0.26 0.50
N GLU A 52 1.94 -0.55 1.57
CA GLU A 52 3.09 -0.86 2.43
C GLU A 52 3.73 -2.17 1.98
N THR A 53 4.75 -2.10 1.11
CA THR A 53 5.34 -3.28 0.44
C THR A 53 5.74 -4.37 1.42
N THR A 54 6.57 -4.04 2.42
CA THR A 54 7.03 -5.03 3.41
C THR A 54 6.01 -5.28 4.52
N GLY A 55 5.01 -4.40 4.66
CA GLY A 55 3.84 -4.60 5.50
C GLY A 55 2.81 -5.57 4.88
N LYS A 56 2.86 -5.78 3.55
CA LYS A 56 1.95 -6.62 2.78
C LYS A 56 0.47 -6.23 2.96
N CYS A 57 0.22 -4.95 3.14
CA CYS A 57 -1.13 -4.43 3.36
C CYS A 57 -1.30 -3.07 2.69
N VAL A 58 -2.54 -2.61 2.66
CA VAL A 58 -2.88 -1.24 2.31
C VAL A 58 -3.27 -0.51 3.58
N THR A 59 -2.69 0.66 3.80
CA THR A 59 -3.13 1.61 4.83
C THR A 59 -3.92 2.72 4.15
N ARG A 60 -5.02 3.16 4.73
CA ARG A 60 -5.72 4.39 4.32
C ARG A 60 -5.71 5.46 5.39
N LEU A 61 -5.72 6.72 4.96
CA LEU A 61 -5.78 7.90 5.83
C LEU A 61 -6.81 8.88 5.28
N ARG A 62 -7.56 9.52 6.18
CA ARG A 62 -8.52 10.57 5.83
C ARG A 62 -7.76 11.84 5.46
N ILE A 63 -8.20 12.52 4.40
CA ILE A 63 -7.59 13.75 3.91
C ILE A 63 -8.34 14.95 4.52
N GLY A 64 -7.60 15.82 5.21
CA GLY A 64 -8.09 17.11 5.69
C GLY A 64 -8.07 18.17 4.59
N ALA A 65 -8.84 19.25 4.77
CA ALA A 65 -8.93 20.35 3.80
C ALA A 65 -7.59 21.06 3.50
N ASP A 66 -6.61 20.92 4.39
CA ASP A 66 -5.26 21.46 4.26
C ASP A 66 -4.24 20.40 3.76
N GLY A 67 -4.70 19.23 3.34
CA GLY A 67 -3.88 18.09 2.93
C GLY A 67 -3.21 17.36 4.09
N SER A 68 -3.59 17.65 5.35
CA SER A 68 -3.21 16.82 6.49
C SER A 68 -3.83 15.41 6.36
N LEU A 69 -3.17 14.41 6.95
CA LEU A 69 -3.65 13.04 6.95
C LEU A 69 -3.97 12.59 8.38
N SER A 70 -5.18 12.10 8.59
CA SER A 70 -5.68 11.61 9.89
C SER A 70 -6.28 10.21 9.77
N ASP A 71 -6.80 9.68 10.88
CA ASP A 71 -7.65 8.47 10.91
C ASP A 71 -7.03 7.27 10.16
N ARG A 72 -5.74 7.02 10.44
CA ARG A 72 -5.00 5.92 9.83
C ARG A 72 -5.61 4.58 10.21
N GLU A 73 -5.91 3.77 9.21
CA GLU A 73 -6.35 2.39 9.39
C GLU A 73 -5.88 1.47 8.26
N VAL A 74 -5.83 0.18 8.54
CA VAL A 74 -5.58 -0.83 7.50
C VAL A 74 -6.86 -0.99 6.67
N TYR A 75 -6.73 -0.92 5.35
CA TYR A 75 -7.80 -1.16 4.41
C TYR A 75 -7.74 -2.60 3.89
N GLY A 76 -8.78 -3.39 4.20
CA GLY A 76 -8.83 -4.81 3.89
C GLY A 76 -8.00 -5.66 4.87
N PRO A 77 -7.45 -6.81 4.42
CA PRO A 77 -6.67 -7.69 5.27
C PRO A 77 -5.37 -7.03 5.76
N SER A 78 -4.96 -7.37 6.98
CA SER A 78 -3.66 -6.95 7.54
C SER A 78 -2.44 -7.61 6.90
N ASN A 79 -2.66 -8.61 6.04
CA ASN A 79 -1.63 -9.29 5.26
C ASN A 79 -2.25 -9.93 4.00
N LEU A 80 -1.74 -9.57 2.82
CA LEU A 80 -2.20 -10.06 1.51
C LEU A 80 -1.55 -11.40 1.08
N GLY A 81 -0.74 -12.01 1.95
CA GLY A 81 -0.19 -13.35 1.80
C GLY A 81 1.16 -13.39 1.07
N ARG A 82 1.29 -14.31 0.10
CA ARG A 82 2.51 -14.52 -0.68
C ARG A 82 2.84 -13.28 -1.52
N GLY A 83 4.13 -12.98 -1.62
CA GLY A 83 4.63 -11.78 -2.29
C GLY A 83 4.60 -10.54 -1.41
N VAL A 84 4.84 -9.39 -2.03
CA VAL A 84 4.75 -8.06 -1.41
C VAL A 84 3.96 -7.14 -2.33
N ILE A 85 3.24 -6.19 -1.75
CA ILE A 85 2.41 -5.26 -2.51
C ILE A 85 3.29 -4.18 -3.17
N ASP A 86 2.99 -3.85 -4.42
CA ASP A 86 3.67 -2.78 -5.16
C ASP A 86 2.64 -1.73 -5.61
N GLY A 87 2.20 -1.78 -6.87
CA GLY A 87 1.23 -0.85 -7.42
C GLY A 87 -0.23 -1.18 -7.07
N ILE A 88 -1.06 -0.13 -6.94
CA ILE A 88 -2.50 -0.19 -6.63
C ILE A 88 -3.35 0.75 -7.50
N CYS A 89 -4.57 0.33 -7.85
CA CYS A 89 -5.54 1.17 -8.56
C CYS A 89 -7.00 0.78 -8.27
N PHE A 90 -7.91 1.75 -8.31
CA PHE A 90 -9.34 1.45 -8.21
C PHE A 90 -9.90 1.03 -9.58
N ASP A 91 -10.81 0.06 -9.56
CA ASP A 91 -11.69 -0.21 -10.70
C ASP A 91 -13.00 0.59 -10.64
N ALA A 92 -13.84 0.43 -11.66
CA ALA A 92 -15.13 1.12 -11.77
C ALA A 92 -16.18 0.67 -10.72
N PHE A 93 -15.93 -0.42 -10.00
CA PHE A 93 -16.81 -0.96 -8.95
C PHE A 93 -16.33 -0.57 -7.55
N GLY A 94 -15.20 0.14 -7.44
CA GLY A 94 -14.61 0.55 -6.17
C GLY A 94 -13.70 -0.50 -5.54
N ASN A 95 -13.35 -1.58 -6.23
CA ASN A 95 -12.34 -2.50 -5.71
C ASN A 95 -10.94 -1.91 -5.93
N LEU A 96 -10.08 -2.02 -4.93
CA LEU A 96 -8.68 -1.62 -5.01
C LEU A 96 -7.84 -2.82 -5.47
N TRP A 97 -7.45 -2.80 -6.74
CA TRP A 97 -6.54 -3.79 -7.33
C TRP A 97 -5.13 -3.57 -6.80
N ALA A 98 -4.42 -4.65 -6.55
CA ALA A 98 -3.04 -4.64 -6.08
C ALA A 98 -2.20 -5.69 -6.81
N THR A 99 -0.99 -5.27 -7.18
CA THR A 99 0.04 -6.17 -7.70
C THR A 99 0.83 -6.78 -6.54
N MET A 100 0.93 -8.11 -6.53
CA MET A 100 1.66 -8.86 -5.52
C MET A 100 2.95 -9.42 -6.15
N ILE A 101 3.99 -8.60 -6.14
CA ILE A 101 5.29 -8.94 -6.75
C ILE A 101 5.99 -10.05 -5.95
N PHE A 102 6.93 -10.74 -6.61
CA PHE A 102 7.57 -11.97 -6.12
C PHE A 102 6.62 -13.17 -5.88
N ALA A 103 5.33 -13.03 -6.19
CA ALA A 103 4.37 -14.13 -6.17
C ALA A 103 3.58 -14.29 -7.47
N ASP A 104 3.80 -13.43 -8.48
CA ASP A 104 3.07 -13.43 -9.75
C ASP A 104 1.54 -13.43 -9.56
N ARG A 105 1.07 -12.63 -8.59
CA ARG A 105 -0.33 -12.56 -8.16
C ARG A 105 -0.94 -11.18 -8.42
N LEU A 106 -2.22 -11.17 -8.77
CA LEU A 106 -3.09 -10.01 -8.83
C LEU A 106 -4.27 -10.24 -7.89
N VAL A 107 -4.50 -9.28 -6.99
CA VAL A 107 -5.61 -9.32 -6.04
C VAL A 107 -6.44 -8.05 -6.13
N ALA A 108 -7.65 -8.07 -5.59
CA ALA A 108 -8.44 -6.87 -5.36
C ALA A 108 -9.05 -6.87 -3.96
N ILE A 109 -8.96 -5.74 -3.27
CA ILE A 109 -9.64 -5.48 -1.99
C ILE A 109 -10.98 -4.82 -2.30
N THR A 110 -12.08 -5.43 -1.88
CA THR A 110 -13.43 -4.90 -2.11
C THR A 110 -13.75 -3.73 -1.18
N PRO A 111 -14.79 -2.93 -1.48
CA PRO A 111 -15.29 -1.89 -0.56
C PRO A 111 -15.63 -2.40 0.85
N ASP A 112 -16.07 -3.66 0.96
CA ASP A 112 -16.40 -4.33 2.22
C ASP A 112 -15.15 -4.84 2.98
N GLY A 113 -13.97 -4.76 2.36
CA GLY A 113 -12.69 -5.14 2.96
C GLY A 113 -12.25 -6.58 2.68
N ASP A 114 -12.97 -7.33 1.85
CA ASP A 114 -12.58 -8.67 1.44
C ASP A 114 -11.47 -8.63 0.39
N CYS A 115 -10.56 -9.61 0.40
CA CYS A 115 -9.54 -9.75 -0.64
C CYS A 115 -9.90 -10.89 -1.58
N LEU A 116 -10.01 -10.58 -2.87
CA LEU A 116 -10.25 -11.52 -3.96
C LEU A 116 -8.94 -11.83 -4.68
N GLU A 117 -8.68 -13.11 -4.93
CA GLU A 117 -7.63 -13.53 -5.88
C GLU A 117 -8.17 -13.38 -7.30
N LEU A 118 -7.52 -12.55 -8.12
CA LEU A 118 -7.92 -12.33 -9.50
C LEU A 118 -7.13 -13.22 -10.46
N ALA A 119 -5.84 -13.39 -10.19
CA ALA A 119 -4.97 -14.28 -10.95
C ALA A 119 -3.71 -14.65 -10.16
N GLU A 120 -3.29 -15.92 -10.28
CA GLU A 120 -2.00 -16.42 -9.81
C GLU A 120 -1.32 -17.13 -11.00
N PHE A 121 -0.17 -16.62 -11.45
CA PHE A 121 0.57 -17.16 -12.59
C PHE A 121 1.84 -17.92 -12.17
N GLY A 122 2.26 -17.76 -10.92
CA GLY A 122 3.53 -18.25 -10.40
C GLY A 122 3.51 -19.71 -9.96
N ASN A 123 4.66 -20.18 -9.45
CA ASN A 123 4.75 -21.46 -8.75
C ASN A 123 4.70 -21.22 -7.23
N PRO A 124 3.58 -21.53 -6.55
CA PRO A 124 3.42 -21.16 -5.15
C PRO A 124 4.39 -21.90 -4.22
N GLN A 125 4.79 -23.12 -4.59
CA GLN A 125 5.75 -23.93 -3.83
C GLN A 125 7.18 -23.39 -3.96
N ALA A 126 7.48 -22.68 -5.05
CA ALA A 126 8.74 -21.97 -5.19
C ALA A 126 8.72 -20.68 -4.36
N THR A 127 7.60 -19.94 -4.39
CA THR A 127 7.41 -18.72 -3.60
C THR A 127 7.52 -18.99 -2.10
N ASP A 128 6.99 -20.11 -1.59
CA ASP A 128 7.06 -20.47 -0.15
C ASP A 128 8.49 -20.73 0.37
N ARG A 129 9.47 -20.85 -0.53
CA ARG A 129 10.89 -21.07 -0.17
C ARG A 129 11.65 -19.75 0.00
N PHE A 130 11.01 -18.62 -0.30
CA PHE A 130 11.55 -17.27 -0.27
C PHE A 130 10.97 -16.51 0.94
#